data_AF-A0A0L8HK25-F1
#
_entry.id   AF-A0A0L8HK25-F1
#
_cell.length_a   1.000
_cell.length_b   1.000
_cell.length_c   1.000
_cell.angle_alpha   90.00
_cell.angle_beta   90.00
_cell.angle_gamma   90.00
#
_symmetry.space_group_name_H-M   'P 1'
#
loop_
_entity.id
_entity.type
_entity.pdbx_description
1 polymer ?
#
loop_
_entity_poly.entity_id
_entity_poly.type
_entity_poly.pdbx_seq_one_letter_code
_entity_poly.pdbx_strand_id
1 'polypeptide(L)'
;KSRKYCCICSHYRRKNVDGKVISLHRYPANVAIRRIWLQRSRLVRKDFVYTANSQMCSQHFVNFNGPSKDHPLPSVFPKKVFKISVSA
;
A
#
# COMPACT_ATOMS: atom_id res chain seq x y z
N LYS A 1 21.64 10.32 1.80
CA LYS A 1 20.64 9.28 2.18
C LYS A 1 19.52 9.30 1.13
N SER A 2 19.30 8.21 0.38
CA SER A 2 18.21 8.16 -0.61
C SER A 2 16.84 8.16 0.07
N ARG A 3 15.87 8.86 -0.54
CA ARG A 3 14.49 8.96 -0.05
C ARG A 3 13.75 7.66 -0.37
N LYS A 4 13.02 7.12 0.62
CA LYS A 4 12.14 5.96 0.43
C LYS A 4 10.76 6.42 -0.02
N TYR A 5 10.18 5.69 -0.97
CA TYR A 5 8.88 5.99 -1.56
C TYR A 5 7.92 4.82 -1.33
N CYS A 6 6.62 5.12 -1.38
CA CYS A 6 5.59 4.10 -1.44
C CYS A 6 5.75 3.27 -2.72
N CYS A 7 5.49 1.97 -2.63
CA CYS A 7 5.60 1.06 -3.78
C CYS A 7 4.39 1.16 -4.74
N ILE A 8 3.31 1.80 -4.31
CA ILE A 8 2.07 1.96 -5.07
C ILE A 8 1.93 3.37 -5.65
N CYS A 9 2.31 4.39 -4.89
CA CYS A 9 2.26 5.78 -5.30
C CYS A 9 3.61 6.47 -5.02
N SER A 10 3.85 7.64 -5.59
CA SER A 10 5.12 8.36 -5.42
C SER A 10 5.22 9.16 -4.11
N HIS A 11 4.39 8.87 -3.11
CA HIS A 11 4.49 9.49 -1.79
C HIS A 11 5.72 8.99 -1.03
N TYR A 12 6.28 9.85 -0.20
CA TYR A 12 7.47 9.56 0.60
C TYR A 12 7.24 10.00 2.05
N ARG A 13 8.06 9.44 2.95
CA ARG A 13 7.96 9.71 4.38
C ARG A 13 8.11 11.21 4.68
N ARG A 14 7.29 11.73 5.59
CA ARG A 14 7.22 13.15 5.99
C ARG A 14 6.63 14.11 4.96
N LYS A 15 6.21 13.65 3.78
CA LYS A 15 5.38 14.47 2.88
C LYS A 15 4.07 14.83 3.60
N ASN A 16 3.62 16.08 3.53
CA ASN A 16 2.28 16.46 3.96
C ASN A 16 1.31 16.28 2.77
N VAL A 17 0.21 15.57 3.00
CA VAL A 17 -0.87 15.35 2.03
C VAL A 17 -2.17 15.57 2.79
N ASP A 18 -2.94 16.57 2.39
CA ASP A 18 -4.25 16.92 2.99
C ASP A 18 -4.18 17.11 4.52
N GLY A 19 -3.14 17.81 5.00
CA GLY A 19 -2.94 18.07 6.42
C GLY A 19 -2.38 16.87 7.20
N LYS A 20 -2.14 15.72 6.56
CA LYS A 20 -1.59 14.51 7.20
C LYS A 20 -0.15 14.23 6.76
N VAL A 21 0.68 13.90 7.74
CA VAL A 21 2.07 13.51 7.49
C VAL A 21 2.15 12.05 7.09
N ILE A 22 2.73 11.80 5.92
CA ILE A 22 2.88 10.44 5.39
C ILE A 22 3.89 9.62 6.20
N SER A 23 3.45 8.46 6.67
CA SER A 23 4.28 7.37 7.15
C SER A 23 4.38 6.25 6.11
N LEU A 24 5.45 5.44 6.20
CA LEU A 24 5.70 4.30 5.31
C LEU A 24 5.75 3.01 6.12
N HIS A 25 4.95 2.03 5.71
CA HIS A 25 4.74 0.76 6.40
C HIS A 25 5.27 -0.38 5.53
N ARG A 26 6.07 -1.28 6.13
CA ARG A 26 6.52 -2.49 5.45
C ARG A 26 5.36 -3.48 5.35
N TYR A 27 5.46 -4.40 4.39
CA TYR A 27 4.54 -5.54 4.35
C TYR A 27 4.65 -6.35 5.64
N PRO A 28 3.51 -6.81 6.20
CA PRO A 28 3.50 -7.51 7.48
C PRO A 28 4.15 -8.89 7.40
N ALA A 29 4.63 -9.38 8.55
CA ALA A 29 5.17 -10.74 8.66
C ALA A 29 4.07 -11.80 8.50
N ASN A 30 2.86 -11.51 8.98
CA ASN A 30 1.69 -12.38 8.81
C ASN A 30 1.42 -12.63 7.32
N VAL A 31 1.53 -13.88 6.90
CA VAL A 31 1.46 -14.30 5.50
C VAL A 31 0.08 -14.02 4.89
N ALA A 32 -1.01 -14.23 5.63
CA ALA A 32 -2.36 -14.02 5.13
C ALA A 32 -2.62 -12.54 4.84
N ILE A 33 -2.29 -11.66 5.78
CA ILE A 33 -2.42 -10.21 5.61
C ILE A 33 -1.50 -9.72 4.48
N ARG A 34 -0.26 -10.22 4.43
CA ARG A 34 0.71 -9.88 3.37
C ARG A 34 0.19 -10.25 1.98
N ARG A 35 -0.39 -11.45 1.81
CA ARG A 35 -0.99 -11.89 0.53
C ARG A 35 -2.07 -10.91 0.05
N ILE A 36 -2.93 -10.44 0.94
CA ILE A 36 -3.98 -9.47 0.59
C ILE A 36 -3.38 -8.13 0.16
N TRP A 37 -2.37 -7.62 0.89
CA TRP A 37 -1.67 -6.40 0.48
C TRP A 37 -1.10 -6.55 -0.94
N LEU A 38 -0.48 -7.68 -1.25
CA LEU A 38 0.11 -7.96 -2.58
C LEU A 38 -0.95 -8.02 -3.67
N GLN A 39 -2.05 -8.73 -3.43
CA GLN A 39 -3.17 -8.81 -4.36
C GLN A 39 -3.70 -7.41 -4.68
N ARG A 40 -3.97 -6.61 -3.66
CA ARG A 40 -4.48 -5.23 -3.85
C ARG A 40 -3.45 -4.31 -4.52
N SER A 41 -2.16 -4.52 -4.24
CA SER A 41 -1.08 -3.80 -4.92
C SER A 41 -1.03 -4.11 -6.42
N ARG A 42 -1.24 -5.39 -6.78
CA ARG A 42 -1.25 -5.86 -8.16
C ARG A 42 -2.47 -5.39 -8.95
N LEU A 43 -3.55 -5.02 -8.28
CA LEU A 43 -4.67 -4.33 -8.92
C LEU A 43 -4.25 -2.98 -9.53
N VAL A 44 -3.28 -2.29 -8.94
CA VAL A 44 -2.78 -1.00 -9.44
C VAL A 44 -1.53 -1.17 -10.31
N ARG A 45 -0.66 -2.11 -9.96
CA ARG A 45 0.59 -2.41 -10.65
C ARG A 45 0.67 -3.91 -10.94
N LYS A 46 0.14 -4.33 -12.09
CA LYS A 46 -0.02 -5.75 -12.48
C LYS A 46 1.23 -6.59 -12.20
N ASP A 47 2.39 -6.12 -12.65
CA ASP A 47 3.67 -6.84 -12.54
C ASP A 47 4.46 -6.46 -11.27
N PHE A 48 3.77 -5.99 -10.23
CA PHE A 48 4.43 -5.62 -8.98
C PHE A 48 5.01 -6.84 -8.26
N VAL A 49 6.34 -6.78 -8.09
CA VAL A 49 7.12 -7.71 -7.28
C VAL A 49 7.50 -7.01 -5.97
N TYR A 50 7.13 -7.63 -4.85
CA TYR A 50 7.51 -7.11 -3.54
C TYR A 50 8.92 -7.56 -3.18
N THR A 51 9.63 -6.68 -2.47
CA THR A 51 10.95 -6.96 -1.89
C THR A 51 10.94 -6.58 -0.42
N ALA A 52 12.01 -6.92 0.30
CA ALA A 52 12.18 -6.51 1.71
C ALA A 52 12.18 -4.98 1.90
N ASN A 53 12.44 -4.21 0.84
CA ASN A 53 12.44 -2.75 0.86
C ASN A 53 11.11 -2.13 0.43
N SER A 54 10.13 -2.93 -0.01
CA SER A 54 8.81 -2.43 -0.41
C SER A 54 8.05 -1.90 0.80
N GLN A 55 7.57 -0.66 0.70
CA GLN A 55 6.76 -0.01 1.72
C GLN A 55 5.54 0.64 1.10
N MET A 56 4.42 0.62 1.80
CA MET A 56 3.18 1.28 1.41
C MET A 56 2.93 2.49 2.32
N CYS A 57 2.45 3.61 1.77
CA CYS A 57 2.16 4.78 2.58
C CYS A 57 0.82 4.69 3.31
N SER A 58 0.70 5.45 4.40
CA SER A 58 -0.49 5.49 5.27
C SER A 58 -1.80 5.86 4.55
N GLN A 59 -1.71 6.61 3.46
CA GLN A 59 -2.85 7.01 2.62
C GLN A 59 -3.62 5.84 2.01
N HIS A 60 -3.02 4.66 1.91
CA HIS A 60 -3.70 3.47 1.39
C HIS A 60 -4.63 2.79 2.41
N PHE A 61 -4.66 3.27 3.65
CA PHE A 61 -5.41 2.65 4.75
C PHE A 61 -6.55 3.55 5.20
N VAL A 62 -7.48 2.96 5.95
CA VAL A 62 -8.60 3.69 6.54
C VAL A 62 -8.10 4.89 7.33
N ASN A 63 -8.82 6.01 7.23
CA ASN A 63 -8.47 7.28 7.87
C ASN A 63 -7.06 7.79 7.54
N PHE A 64 -6.39 7.28 6.50
CA PHE A 64 -5.04 7.69 6.08
C PHE A 64 -3.94 7.55 7.15
N ASN A 65 -4.15 6.68 8.15
CA ASN A 65 -3.27 6.52 9.31
C ASN A 65 -2.32 5.31 9.23
N GLY A 66 -2.40 4.52 8.16
CA GLY A 66 -1.69 3.25 8.05
C GLY A 66 -2.48 2.07 8.63
N PRO A 67 -1.90 0.86 8.62
CA PRO A 67 -2.55 -0.33 9.15
C PRO A 67 -2.71 -0.24 10.68
N SER A 68 -3.88 -0.63 11.18
CA SER A 68 -4.15 -0.81 12.61
C SER A 68 -4.49 -2.27 12.94
N LYS A 69 -4.72 -2.59 14.21
CA LYS A 69 -5.17 -3.93 14.63
C LYS A 69 -6.55 -4.27 14.03
N ASP A 70 -7.47 -3.33 14.08
CA ASP A 70 -8.86 -3.51 13.59
C ASP A 70 -8.94 -3.40 12.06
N HIS A 71 -8.02 -2.65 11.45
CA HIS A 71 -8.00 -2.39 10.02
C HIS A 71 -6.59 -2.58 9.44
N PRO A 72 -6.09 -3.83 9.35
CA PRO A 72 -4.72 -4.10 8.92
C PRO A 72 -4.54 -4.06 7.40
N LEU A 73 -5.64 -3.94 6.63
CA LEU A 73 -5.64 -4.10 5.18
C LEU A 73 -5.72 -2.74 4.47
N PRO A 74 -4.90 -2.50 3.42
CA PRO A 74 -4.99 -1.29 2.64
C PRO A 74 -6.26 -1.33 1.79
N SER A 75 -7.11 -0.32 1.85
CA SER A 75 -8.40 -0.27 1.15
C SER A 75 -8.47 0.85 0.11
N VAL A 76 -7.59 1.84 0.18
CA VAL A 76 -7.62 3.03 -0.68
C VAL A 76 -6.55 2.90 -1.76
N PHE A 77 -6.97 2.83 -3.03
CA PHE A 77 -6.05 2.73 -4.16
C PHE A 77 -6.45 3.72 -5.27
N PRO A 78 -5.48 4.30 -6.00
CA PRO A 78 -5.79 5.16 -7.13
C PRO A 78 -6.55 4.37 -8.22
N LYS A 79 -7.50 5.02 -8.89
CA LYS A 79 -8.52 4.45 -9.81
C LYS A 79 -8.00 3.61 -11.00
N LYS A 80 -6.69 3.50 -11.25
CA LYS A 80 -6.14 2.58 -12.26
C LYS A 80 -6.17 1.14 -11.70
N VAL A 81 -7.36 0.62 -11.45
CA VAL A 81 -7.59 -0.76 -11.02
C VAL A 81 -7.72 -1.59 -12.29
N PHE A 82 -6.73 -2.44 -12.58
CA PHE A 82 -6.88 -3.47 -13.59
C PHE A 82 -8.01 -4.41 -13.15
N LYS A 83 -9.09 -4.48 -13.92
CA LYS A 83 -10.16 -5.46 -13.69
C LYS A 83 -9.53 -6.85 -13.83
N ILE A 84 -9.45 -7.59 -12.73
CA ILE A 84 -9.22 -9.03 -12.81
C ILE A 84 -10.56 -9.61 -13.25
N SER A 85 -10.64 -10.10 -14.49
CA SER A 85 -11.72 -10.97 -14.92
C SER A 85 -11.66 -12.21 -14.02
N VAL A 86 -12.56 -12.30 -13.06
CA VAL A 86 -12.78 -13.57 -12.35
C VAL A 86 -13.64 -14.40 -13.31
N SER A 87 -13.01 -15.32 -14.03
CA SER A 87 -13.76 -16.39 -14.68
C SER A 87 -14.24 -17.33 -13.58
N ALA A 88 -15.57 -17.48 -13.49
CA ALA A 88 -16.25 -18.48 -12.66
C ALA A 88 -16.03 -19.89 -13.21
#